data_AF-A0A1H8VVH8-F1
#
_entry.id   AF-A0A1H8VVH8-F1
#
_cell.length_a   1.000
_cell.length_b   1.000
_cell.length_c   1.000
_cell.angle_alpha   90.00
_cell.angle_beta   90.00
_cell.angle_gamma   90.00
#
_symmetry.space_group_name_H-M   'P 1'
#
loop_
_entity.id
_entity.type
_entity.pdbx_description
1 polymer ?
#
loop_
_entity_poly.entity_id
_entity_poly.type
_entity_poly.pdbx_seq_one_letter_code
_entity_poly.pdbx_strand_id
1 'polypeptide(L)'
;MTTTELGPRQIEDAAIEYVIGREREQGRTARDTRGTGVGDLLSGDRVIVVKACGTSSRGHELWLEPSHYVAARGEPDGFWLYLVENVAQGDPAHFRLIRLGEDRLQELLERAREQRFWTVPVPVRVYDEVAREG
;
A
#
# COMPACT_ATOMS: atom_id res chain seq x y z
N MET A 1 28.21 4.68 7.17
CA MET A 1 27.58 3.35 7.09
C MET A 1 26.56 3.44 5.98
N THR A 2 26.72 2.68 4.90
CA THR A 2 25.77 2.64 3.78
C THR A 2 24.53 1.90 4.26
N THR A 3 23.48 2.64 4.63
CA THR A 3 22.14 2.07 4.82
C THR A 3 21.70 1.55 3.46
N THR A 4 21.73 0.24 3.27
CA THR A 4 21.16 -0.37 2.06
C THR A 4 19.66 -0.06 2.10
N GLU A 5 19.18 0.75 1.16
CA GLU A 5 17.75 1.01 0.98
C GLU A 5 17.00 -0.31 0.85
N LEU A 6 15.82 -0.40 1.48
CA LEU A 6 15.00 -1.59 1.42
C LEU A 6 14.53 -1.89 -0.01
N GLY A 7 14.57 -3.16 -0.42
CA GLY A 7 13.95 -3.60 -1.66
C GLY A 7 12.42 -3.56 -1.60
N PRO A 8 11.70 -3.64 -2.74
CA PRO A 8 10.25 -3.48 -2.80
C PRO A 8 9.46 -4.39 -1.85
N ARG A 9 9.79 -5.68 -1.79
CA ARG A 9 9.14 -6.62 -0.86
C ARG A 9 9.42 -6.27 0.61
N GLN A 10 10.64 -5.84 0.93
CA GLN A 10 11.00 -5.45 2.29
C GLN A 10 10.28 -4.16 2.72
N ILE A 11 10.07 -3.22 1.79
CA ILE A 11 9.25 -2.02 2.01
C ILE A 11 7.81 -2.41 2.33
N GLU A 12 7.23 -3.32 1.54
CA GLU A 12 5.88 -3.80 1.76
C GLU A 12 5.74 -4.50 3.13
N ASP A 13 6.62 -5.45 3.43
CA ASP A 13 6.60 -6.19 4.70
C ASP A 13 6.78 -5.27 5.90
N ALA A 14 7.71 -4.32 5.85
CA ALA A 14 7.90 -3.34 6.93
C ALA A 14 6.67 -2.44 7.15
N ALA A 15 5.99 -2.04 6.07
CA ALA A 15 4.75 -1.26 6.18
C ALA A 15 3.61 -2.09 6.80
N ILE A 16 3.47 -3.36 6.42
CA ILE A 16 2.48 -4.29 6.97
C ILE A 16 2.70 -4.52 8.46
N GLU A 17 3.92 -4.85 8.86
CA GLU A 17 4.27 -5.04 10.27
C GLU A 17 4.02 -3.77 11.10
N TYR A 18 4.39 -2.61 10.56
CA TYR A 18 4.13 -1.33 11.20
C TYR A 18 2.63 -1.08 11.41
N VAL A 19 1.79 -1.32 10.40
CA VAL A 19 0.34 -1.13 10.52
C VAL A 19 -0.25 -2.09 11.55
N ILE A 20 0.17 -3.36 11.57
CA ILE A 20 -0.27 -4.33 12.59
C ILE A 20 0.05 -3.82 14.00
N GLY A 21 1.27 -3.30 14.21
CA GLY A 21 1.67 -2.66 15.47
C GLY A 21 0.76 -1.50 15.85
N ARG A 22 0.48 -0.59 14.91
CA ARG A 22 -0.40 0.57 15.13
C ARG A 22 -1.87 0.19 15.41
N GLU A 23 -2.35 -0.89 14.84
CA GLU A 23 -3.69 -1.40 15.14
C GLU A 23 -3.74 -1.98 16.57
N ARG A 24 -2.70 -2.72 16.98
CA ARG A 24 -2.56 -3.25 18.34
C ARG A 24 -2.46 -2.17 19.41
N GLU A 25 -1.71 -1.09 19.16
CA GLU A 25 -1.64 0.09 20.04
C GLU A 25 -3.02 0.70 20.30
N GLN A 26 -3.96 0.51 19.38
CA GLN A 26 -5.34 1.00 19.50
C GLN A 26 -6.33 -0.07 19.95
N GLY A 27 -5.83 -1.17 20.53
CA GLY A 27 -6.64 -2.25 21.07
C GLY A 27 -7.30 -3.14 20.02
N ARG A 28 -6.89 -3.04 18.75
CA ARG A 28 -7.40 -3.90 17.67
C ARG A 28 -6.44 -5.04 17.36
N THR A 29 -6.99 -6.16 16.89
CA THR A 29 -6.19 -7.30 16.44
C THR A 29 -6.21 -7.34 14.93
N ALA A 30 -5.12 -6.87 14.30
CA ALA A 30 -4.92 -6.97 12.87
C ALA A 30 -4.17 -8.25 12.48
N ARG A 31 -4.58 -8.87 11.38
CA ARG A 31 -3.97 -10.07 10.79
C ARG A 31 -3.62 -9.81 9.32
N ASP A 32 -2.45 -10.27 8.90
CA ASP A 32 -2.03 -10.28 7.49
C ASP A 32 -2.89 -11.28 6.69
N THR A 33 -3.53 -10.76 5.64
CA THR A 33 -4.43 -11.49 4.72
C THR A 33 -3.99 -11.39 3.26
N ARG A 34 -2.77 -10.88 2.99
CA ARG A 34 -2.25 -10.77 1.63
C ARG A 34 -2.34 -12.11 0.88
N GLY A 35 -2.80 -12.04 -0.37
CA GLY A 35 -2.99 -13.21 -1.23
C GLY A 35 -4.24 -14.05 -0.93
N THR A 36 -5.09 -13.68 0.04
CA THR A 36 -6.30 -14.44 0.40
C THR A 36 -7.61 -13.69 0.12
N GLY A 37 -7.55 -12.39 -0.14
CA GLY A 37 -8.72 -11.54 -0.35
C GLY A 37 -8.36 -10.18 -0.93
N VAL A 38 -9.31 -9.24 -0.82
CA VAL A 38 -9.19 -7.87 -1.38
C VAL A 38 -8.38 -6.91 -0.52
N GLY A 39 -8.04 -7.30 0.71
CA GLY A 39 -7.27 -6.48 1.65
C GLY A 39 -5.96 -7.13 2.05
N ASP A 40 -5.00 -6.29 2.40
CA ASP A 40 -3.70 -6.72 2.94
C ASP A 40 -3.82 -7.12 4.41
N LEU A 41 -4.72 -6.46 5.16
CA LEU A 41 -5.00 -6.76 6.55
C LEU A 41 -6.50 -6.85 6.81
N LEU A 42 -6.85 -7.69 7.79
CA LEU A 42 -8.15 -7.68 8.46
C LEU A 42 -7.97 -7.26 9.92
N SER A 43 -8.69 -6.23 10.38
CA SER A 43 -8.62 -5.69 11.74
C SER A 43 -10.04 -5.50 12.30
N GLY A 44 -10.55 -6.53 13.00
CA GLY A 44 -11.98 -6.62 13.31
C GLY A 44 -12.79 -6.73 12.02
N ASP A 45 -13.79 -5.86 11.86
CA ASP A 45 -14.62 -5.78 10.65
C ASP A 45 -13.99 -4.92 9.54
N ARG A 46 -12.77 -4.40 9.76
CA ARG A 46 -12.09 -3.53 8.79
C ARG A 46 -11.22 -4.34 7.84
N VAL A 47 -11.49 -4.21 6.56
CA VAL A 47 -10.59 -4.58 5.48
C VAL A 47 -9.68 -3.40 5.20
N ILE A 48 -8.37 -3.60 5.33
CA ILE A 48 -7.36 -2.55 5.15
C ILE A 48 -6.47 -2.92 3.97
N VAL A 49 -6.36 -1.99 3.02
CA VAL A 49 -5.33 -2.01 1.98
C VAL A 49 -4.23 -1.02 2.35
N VAL A 50 -2.99 -1.49 2.34
CA VAL A 50 -1.79 -0.72 2.71
C VAL A 50 -1.08 -0.26 1.44
N LYS A 51 -0.73 1.02 1.40
CA LYS A 51 0.09 1.60 0.33
C LYS A 51 1.36 2.18 0.94
N ALA A 52 2.48 1.53 0.66
CA ALA A 52 3.78 1.95 1.15
C ALA A 52 4.46 2.92 0.18
N CYS A 53 5.03 3.99 0.71
CA CYS A 53 5.83 4.95 -0.04
C CYS A 53 7.22 5.07 0.59
N GLY A 54 8.26 4.99 -0.24
CA GLY A 54 9.65 5.10 0.23
C GLY A 54 9.92 6.43 0.94
N THR A 55 9.29 7.50 0.47
CA THR A 55 9.38 8.86 1.00
C THR A 55 7.97 9.40 1.32
N SER A 56 7.60 10.59 0.84
CA SER A 56 6.26 11.17 0.97
C SER A 56 5.35 10.79 -0.21
N SER A 57 4.05 10.63 0.02
CA SER A 57 3.01 10.49 -1.01
C SER A 57 2.32 11.82 -1.32
N ARG A 58 2.74 12.93 -0.69
CA ARG A 58 2.12 14.25 -0.86
C ARG A 58 2.15 14.71 -2.31
N GLY A 59 0.97 15.03 -2.85
CA GLY A 59 0.81 15.56 -4.22
C GLY A 59 0.80 14.49 -5.31
N HIS A 60 0.98 13.22 -4.95
CA HIS A 60 0.87 12.10 -5.88
C HIS A 60 -0.55 11.52 -5.89
N GLU A 61 -0.96 10.99 -7.04
CA GLU A 61 -2.22 10.24 -7.15
C GLU A 61 -2.10 8.89 -6.43
N LEU A 62 -3.21 8.46 -5.82
CA LEU A 62 -3.29 7.17 -5.15
C LEU A 62 -3.81 6.10 -6.12
N TRP A 63 -2.96 5.13 -6.43
CA TRP A 63 -3.29 4.05 -7.35
C TRP A 63 -4.00 2.92 -6.63
N LEU A 64 -5.23 2.65 -7.07
CA LEU A 64 -6.03 1.52 -6.62
C LEU A 64 -6.22 0.52 -7.75
N GLU A 65 -6.13 -0.75 -7.41
CA GLU A 65 -6.61 -1.80 -8.30
C GLU A 65 -8.13 -1.70 -8.42
N PRO A 66 -8.72 -2.12 -9.55
CA PRO A 66 -10.18 -2.09 -9.73
C PRO A 66 -10.94 -2.80 -8.61
N SER A 67 -10.43 -3.93 -8.12
CA SER A 67 -11.00 -4.68 -6.99
C SER A 67 -11.05 -3.86 -5.70
N HIS A 68 -9.98 -3.12 -5.39
CA HIS A 68 -9.93 -2.24 -4.23
C HIS A 68 -10.93 -1.08 -4.36
N TYR A 69 -11.02 -0.46 -5.54
CA TYR A 69 -11.99 0.61 -5.77
C TYR A 69 -13.43 0.12 -5.58
N VAL A 70 -13.78 -1.03 -6.19
CA VAL A 70 -15.11 -1.64 -6.07
C VAL A 70 -15.43 -1.98 -4.61
N ALA A 71 -14.50 -2.62 -3.89
CA ALA A 71 -14.69 -2.94 -2.48
C ALA A 71 -14.86 -1.68 -1.62
N ALA A 72 -14.04 -0.66 -1.84
CA ALA A 72 -14.10 0.59 -1.09
C ALA A 72 -15.41 1.36 -1.31
N ARG A 73 -16.00 1.28 -2.51
CA ARG A 73 -17.31 1.88 -2.80
C ARG A 73 -18.49 1.05 -2.28
N GLY A 74 -18.33 -0.27 -2.21
CA GLY A 74 -19.37 -1.19 -1.75
C GLY A 74 -19.52 -1.24 -0.23
N GLU A 75 -18.41 -1.10 0.50
CA GLU A 75 -18.35 -1.25 1.96
C GLU A 75 -17.71 0.00 2.62
N PRO A 76 -18.39 1.17 2.62
CA PRO A 76 -17.78 2.44 3.00
C PRO A 76 -17.30 2.51 4.46
N ASP A 77 -17.94 1.79 5.38
CA ASP A 77 -17.57 1.76 6.80
C ASP A 77 -16.52 0.68 7.12
N GLY A 78 -16.50 -0.38 6.30
CA GLY A 78 -15.63 -1.55 6.48
C GLY A 78 -14.29 -1.45 5.73
N PHE A 79 -14.18 -0.61 4.70
CA PHE A 79 -12.97 -0.53 3.87
C PHE A 79 -12.09 0.68 4.21
N TRP A 80 -10.79 0.42 4.39
CA TRP A 80 -9.81 1.44 4.77
C TRP A 80 -8.56 1.39 3.90
N LEU A 81 -8.02 2.57 3.58
CA LEU A 81 -6.73 2.75 2.93
C LEU A 81 -5.72 3.37 3.90
N TYR A 82 -4.65 2.64 4.16
CA TYR A 82 -3.58 3.08 5.06
C TYR A 82 -2.35 3.40 4.22
N LEU A 83 -1.95 4.68 4.18
CA LEU A 83 -0.72 5.11 3.54
C LEU A 83 0.40 5.11 4.57
N VAL A 84 1.48 4.39 4.29
CA VAL A 84 2.69 4.36 5.13
C VAL A 84 3.80 5.05 4.37
N GLU A 85 4.20 6.22 4.86
CA GLU A 85 5.26 7.05 4.28
C GLU A 85 6.61 6.82 4.99
N ASN A 86 7.69 7.20 4.30
CA ASN A 86 9.07 7.18 4.76
C ASN A 86 9.61 5.77 5.08
N VAL A 87 9.22 4.79 4.26
CA VAL A 87 9.51 3.36 4.51
C VAL A 87 10.90 2.94 4.04
N ALA A 88 11.45 3.56 2.98
CA ALA A 88 12.68 3.08 2.33
C ALA A 88 13.91 3.11 3.24
N GLN A 89 13.93 4.01 4.22
CA GLN A 89 15.01 4.13 5.21
C GLN A 89 14.99 3.02 6.27
N GLY A 90 13.86 2.31 6.44
CA GLY A 90 13.77 1.07 7.21
C GLY A 90 13.55 1.16 8.72
N ASP A 91 13.61 2.34 9.33
CA ASP A 91 13.31 2.54 10.77
C ASP A 91 11.83 2.92 11.01
N PRO A 92 11.01 2.05 11.63
CA PRO A 92 9.60 2.31 11.91
C PRO A 92 9.33 3.56 12.77
N ALA A 93 10.30 4.01 13.57
CA ALA A 93 10.15 5.23 14.37
C ALA A 93 9.97 6.48 13.50
N HIS A 94 10.45 6.44 12.25
CA HIS A 94 10.35 7.53 11.30
C HIS A 94 9.22 7.34 10.28
N PHE A 95 8.46 6.24 10.36
CA PHE A 95 7.32 6.00 9.48
C PHE A 95 6.15 6.88 9.86
N ARG A 96 5.43 7.38 8.85
CA ARG A 96 4.18 8.12 9.05
C ARG A 96 3.01 7.33 8.51
N LEU A 97 1.98 7.18 9.34
CA LEU A 97 0.72 6.54 8.97
C LEU A 97 -0.36 7.59 8.68
N ILE A 98 -0.95 7.55 7.49
CA ILE A 98 -2.15 8.30 7.13
C ILE A 98 -3.27 7.29 6.91
N ARG A 99 -4.44 7.54 7.51
CA ARG A 99 -5.60 6.65 7.43
C ARG A 99 -6.72 7.33 6.69
N LEU A 100 -7.21 6.67 5.66
CA LEU A 100 -8.35 7.11 4.87
C LEU A 100 -9.43 6.03 5.01
N GLY A 101 -10.57 6.40 5.55
CA GLY A 101 -11.74 5.55 5.65
C GLY A 101 -12.97 6.44 5.69
N GLU A 102 -14.15 5.81 5.74
CA GLU A 102 -15.44 6.48 5.91
C GLU A 102 -15.61 7.60 4.87
N ASP A 103 -16.25 8.71 5.25
CA ASP A 103 -16.57 9.83 4.38
C ASP A 103 -15.35 10.39 3.63
N ARG A 104 -14.19 10.50 4.31
CA ARG A 104 -12.99 11.07 3.69
C ARG A 104 -12.50 10.21 2.54
N LEU A 105 -12.60 8.89 2.66
CA LEU A 105 -12.25 8.00 1.56
C LEU A 105 -13.28 8.10 0.43
N GLN A 106 -14.57 8.15 0.75
CA GLN A 106 -15.62 8.27 -0.25
C GLN A 106 -15.51 9.57 -1.08
N GLU A 107 -15.24 10.70 -0.44
CA GLU A 107 -15.01 11.99 -1.10
C GLU A 107 -13.87 11.93 -2.14
N LEU A 108 -12.83 11.12 -1.86
CA LEU A 108 -11.71 10.93 -2.79
C LEU A 108 -12.10 9.99 -3.94
N LEU A 109 -12.80 8.90 -3.63
CA LEU A 109 -13.22 7.91 -4.62
C LEU A 109 -14.20 8.49 -5.64
N GLU A 110 -15.06 9.44 -5.25
CA GLU A 110 -15.95 10.15 -6.19
C GLU A 110 -15.20 10.93 -7.27
N ARG A 111 -13.96 11.32 -7.00
CA ARG A 111 -13.08 12.04 -7.94
C ARG A 111 -12.14 11.11 -8.69
N ALA A 112 -12.20 9.80 -8.40
CA ALA A 112 -11.35 8.83 -9.05
C ALA A 112 -11.61 8.79 -10.55
N ARG A 113 -10.54 8.58 -11.32
CA ARG A 113 -10.60 8.43 -12.78
C ARG A 113 -10.13 7.02 -13.10
N GLU A 114 -10.96 6.25 -13.79
CA GLU A 114 -10.54 4.94 -14.31
C GLU A 114 -9.41 5.14 -15.31
N GLN A 115 -8.31 4.43 -15.11
CA GLN A 115 -7.18 4.39 -16.03
C GLN A 115 -6.93 2.92 -16.45
N ARG A 116 -6.66 2.69 -17.73
CA ARG A 116 -6.44 1.35 -18.30
C ARG A 116 -4.99 1.22 -18.75
N PHE A 117 -4.33 0.16 -18.29
CA PHE A 117 -2.92 -0.11 -18.57
C PHE A 117 -2.72 -1.55 -19.01
N TRP A 118 -1.63 -1.77 -19.74
CA TRP A 118 -1.12 -3.08 -20.08
C TRP A 118 0.25 -3.25 -19.42
N THR A 119 0.43 -4.35 -18.70
CA THR A 119 1.73 -4.74 -18.17
C THR A 119 2.47 -5.54 -19.23
N VAL A 120 3.63 -5.06 -19.65
CA VAL A 120 4.52 -5.78 -20.59
C VAL A 120 5.61 -6.47 -19.79
N PRO A 121 5.65 -7.82 -19.73
CA PRO A 121 6.73 -8.51 -19.05
C PRO A 121 8.02 -8.33 -19.84
N VAL A 122 9.06 -7.85 -19.17
CA VAL A 122 10.42 -7.82 -19.71
C VAL A 122 11.22 -8.87 -18.92
N PRO A 123 11.45 -10.07 -19.50
CA PRO A 123 12.26 -11.08 -18.83
C PRO A 123 13.65 -10.55 -18.50
N VAL A 124 14.18 -10.90 -17.32
CA VAL A 124 15.51 -10.45 -16.86
C VAL A 124 16.59 -10.67 -17.92
N ARG A 125 16.58 -11.83 -18.58
CA ARG A 125 17.52 -12.13 -19.67
C ARG A 125 17.47 -11.09 -20.80
N VAL A 126 16.27 -10.71 -21.24
CA VAL A 126 16.07 -9.72 -22.32
C VAL A 126 16.53 -8.34 -21.85
N TYR A 127 16.23 -7.97 -20.61
CA TYR A 127 16.71 -6.72 -20.02
C TYR A 127 18.24 -6.66 -20.01
N ASP A 128 18.90 -7.70 -19.48
CA ASP A 128 20.36 -7.78 -19.36
C ASP A 128 21.06 -7.80 -20.72
N GLU A 129 20.44 -8.36 -21.75
CA GLU A 129 20.94 -8.32 -23.13
C GLU A 129 20.95 -6.88 -23.66
N VAL A 130 19.81 -6.19 -23.62
CA VAL A 130 19.66 -4.82 -24.14
C VAL A 130 20.49 -3.81 -23.34
N ALA A 131 20.58 -3.97 -22.01
CA ALA A 131 21.32 -3.04 -21.15
C ALA A 131 22.85 -3.06 -21.38
N ARG A 132 23.39 -4.10 -22.04
CA ARG A 132 24.82 -4.18 -22.41
C ARG A 132 25.14 -3.54 -23.76
N GLU A 133 24.13 -3.19 -24.56
CA GLU A 133 24.28 -2.62 -25.90
C GLU A 133 24.39 -1.09 -25.91
N GLY A 134 24.13 -0.42 -24.77
CA GLY A 134 24.25 1.04 -24.59
C GLY A 134 25.44 1.43 -23.72
#